data_AF-A0A087SUX9-F1
#
_entry.id   AF-A0A087SUX9-F1
#
_cell.length_a   1.000
_cell.length_b   1.000
_cell.length_c   1.000
_cell.angle_alpha   90.00
_cell.angle_beta   90.00
_cell.angle_gamma   90.00
#
_symmetry.space_group_name_H-M   'P 1'
#
loop_
_entity.id
_entity.type
_entity.pdbx_description
1 polymer ?
#
loop_
_entity_poly.entity_id
_entity_poly.type
_entity_poly.pdbx_seq_one_letter_code
_entity_poly.pdbx_strand_id
1 'polypeptide(L)'
;MDYGSPISIKFNKGLGAKSTKGYTTLFICLATKALHIKAVSDLTTDAFLAALRCFSAIRGAPHHIYSNNKTNFIGANRKLKEIQRLRASLPKNKAVAHHLTQASIE
;
A
#
# COMPACT_ATOMS: atom_id res chain seq x y z
N MET A 1 -5.61 -9.00 3.89
CA MET A 1 -4.26 -8.49 4.15
C MET A 1 -4.00 -8.50 5.64
N ASP A 2 -2.75 -8.77 6.03
CA ASP A 2 -2.30 -8.76 7.42
C ASP A 2 -0.81 -8.41 7.51
N TYR A 3 -0.29 -8.30 8.73
CA TYR A 3 1.13 -8.15 9.03
C TYR A 3 1.69 -9.43 9.62
N GLY A 4 2.88 -9.82 9.15
CA GLY A 4 3.69 -10.85 9.80
C GLY A 4 4.39 -10.34 11.05
N SER A 5 5.12 -11.24 11.70
CA SER A 5 5.95 -10.92 12.87
C SER A 5 7.00 -9.86 12.56
N PRO A 6 7.45 -9.08 13.57
CA PRO A 6 8.54 -8.14 13.39
C PRO A 6 9.82 -8.85 12.92
N ILE A 7 10.54 -8.22 12.01
CA ILE A 7 11.81 -8.70 11.47
C ILE A 7 12.90 -7.64 11.64
N SER A 8 14.15 -8.08 11.76
CA SER A 8 15.30 -7.17 11.75
C SER A 8 15.70 -6.85 10.31
N ILE A 9 15.55 -5.59 9.90
CA ILE A 9 15.92 -5.12 8.57
C ILE A 9 17.28 -4.42 8.65
N LYS A 10 18.20 -4.80 7.76
CA LYS A 10 19.46 -4.08 7.53
C LYS A 10 19.35 -3.32 6.22
N PHE A 11 19.56 -2.01 6.27
CA PHE A 11 19.53 -1.16 5.06
C PHE A 11 20.82 -1.28 4.24
N ASN A 12 21.95 -1.55 4.91
CA ASN A 12 23.26 -1.67 4.28
C ASN A 12 23.91 -3.02 4.59
N LYS A 13 24.73 -3.51 3.64
CA LYS A 13 25.57 -4.70 3.82
C LYS A 13 26.86 -4.31 4.58
N GLY A 14 27.37 -5.21 5.43
CA GLY A 14 28.64 -5.03 6.15
C GLY A 14 28.60 -5.50 7.60
N LEU A 15 29.77 -5.85 8.16
CA LEU A 15 29.92 -6.06 9.59
C LEU A 15 29.64 -4.74 10.33
N GLY A 16 28.86 -4.79 11.41
CA GLY A 16 28.47 -3.62 12.19
C GLY A 16 27.30 -2.79 11.62
N ALA A 17 26.71 -3.20 10.48
CA ALA A 17 25.53 -2.53 9.95
C ALA A 17 24.36 -2.60 10.95
N LYS A 18 23.88 -1.44 11.39
CA LYS A 18 22.76 -1.32 12.33
C LYS A 18 21.49 -1.92 11.71
N SER A 19 20.83 -2.78 12.46
CA SER A 19 19.50 -3.29 12.11
C SER A 19 18.41 -2.45 12.76
N THR A 20 17.34 -2.22 12.03
CA THR A 20 16.12 -1.58 12.54
C THR A 20 14.99 -2.60 12.54
N LYS A 21 14.08 -2.49 13.50
CA LYS A 21 12.85 -3.28 13.51
C LYS A 21 11.99 -2.87 12.32
N GLY A 22 11.56 -3.83 11.52
CA GLY A 22 10.58 -3.65 10.46
C GLY A 22 9.52 -4.73 10.51
N TYR A 23 8.59 -4.66 9.57
CA TYR A 23 7.44 -5.56 9.50
C TYR A 23 7.23 -6.03 8.07
N THR A 24 6.52 -7.13 7.90
CA THR A 24 6.12 -7.63 6.59
C THR A 24 4.62 -7.48 6.41
N THR A 25 4.20 -6.77 5.35
CA THR A 25 2.81 -6.72 4.92
C THR A 25 2.53 -7.87 3.96
N LEU A 26 1.44 -8.58 4.21
CA LEU A 26 0.98 -9.74 3.45
C LEU A 26 -0.27 -9.37 2.64
N PHE A 27 -0.14 -9.37 1.32
CA PHE A 27 -1.24 -9.16 0.38
C PHE A 27 -1.55 -10.48 -0.34
N ILE A 28 -2.78 -10.96 -0.24
CA ILE A 28 -3.23 -12.14 -0.99
C ILE A 28 -4.07 -11.63 -2.16
N CYS A 29 -3.63 -11.88 -3.38
CA CYS A 29 -4.39 -11.58 -4.58
C CYS A 29 -5.44 -12.68 -4.79
N LEU A 30 -6.72 -12.40 -4.53
CA LEU A 30 -7.78 -13.40 -4.65
C LEU A 30 -7.99 -13.88 -6.10
N ALA A 31 -7.65 -13.06 -7.10
CA ALA A 31 -7.75 -13.42 -8.52
C ALA A 31 -6.72 -14.49 -8.93
N THR A 32 -5.51 -14.45 -8.39
CA THR A 32 -4.42 -15.38 -8.77
C THR A 32 -4.00 -16.33 -7.65
N LYS A 33 -4.57 -16.18 -6.46
CA LYS A 33 -4.16 -16.86 -5.23
C LYS A 33 -2.68 -16.65 -4.85
N ALA A 34 -2.04 -15.63 -5.42
CA ALA A 34 -0.64 -15.29 -5.14
C ALA A 34 -0.52 -14.51 -3.83
N LEU A 35 0.46 -14.88 -3.00
CA LEU A 35 0.87 -14.14 -1.80
C LEU A 35 2.00 -13.17 -2.16
N HIS A 36 1.75 -11.88 -1.96
CA HIS A 36 2.74 -10.82 -2.13
C HIS A 36 3.19 -10.33 -0.76
N ILE A 37 4.50 -10.43 -0.51
CA ILE A 37 5.13 -10.01 0.73
C ILE A 37 5.89 -8.71 0.46
N LYS A 38 5.63 -7.69 1.27
CA LYS A 38 6.32 -6.40 1.21
C LYS A 38 6.93 -6.08 2.57
N ALA A 39 8.19 -5.65 2.58
CA ALA A 39 8.82 -5.14 3.79
C ALA A 39 8.42 -3.68 4.00
N VAL A 40 8.10 -3.31 5.24
CA VAL A 40 7.81 -1.94 5.65
C VAL A 40 8.60 -1.57 6.91
N SER A 41 8.89 -0.28 7.06
CA SER A 41 9.64 0.26 8.21
C SER A 41 8.85 0.21 9.52
N ASP A 42 7.53 0.38 9.45
CA ASP A 42 6.67 0.55 10.62
C ASP A 42 5.24 0.09 10.33
N LEU A 43 4.39 0.14 11.37
CA LEU A 43 2.98 -0.25 11.30
C LEU A 43 2.04 0.94 11.08
N THR A 44 2.54 2.07 10.57
CA THR A 44 1.70 3.26 10.35
C THR A 44 0.82 3.12 9.11
N THR A 45 -0.19 3.98 9.02
CA THR A 45 -1.04 4.12 7.83
C THR A 45 -0.22 4.48 6.58
N ASP A 46 0.82 5.30 6.72
CA ASP A 46 1.60 5.79 5.57
C ASP A 46 2.53 4.72 5.01
N ALA A 47 3.20 3.97 5.88
CA ALA A 47 3.97 2.81 5.45
C ALA A 47 3.08 1.76 4.78
N PHE A 48 1.86 1.53 5.30
CA PHE A 48 0.89 0.65 4.67
C PHE A 48 0.48 1.15 3.27
N LEU A 49 0.15 2.44 3.13
CA LEU A 49 -0.26 3.02 1.84
C LEU A 49 0.88 2.96 0.81
N ALA A 50 2.13 3.16 1.23
CA ALA A 50 3.29 2.97 0.37
C ALA A 50 3.40 1.52 -0.12
N ALA A 51 3.22 0.54 0.77
CA ALA A 51 3.22 -0.88 0.40
C ALA A 51 2.05 -1.24 -0.54
N LEU A 52 0.85 -0.71 -0.28
CA LEU A 52 -0.32 -0.91 -1.13
C LEU A 52 -0.11 -0.32 -2.53
N ARG A 53 0.45 0.91 -2.62
CA ARG A 53 0.79 1.53 -3.90
C ARG A 53 1.77 0.66 -4.70
N CYS A 54 2.81 0.12 -4.05
CA CYS A 54 3.76 -0.79 -4.70
C CYS A 54 3.13 -2.13 -5.12
N PHE A 55 2.14 -2.63 -4.38
CA PHE A 55 1.37 -3.80 -4.78
C PHE A 55 0.51 -3.49 -6.01
N SER A 56 -0.25 -2.39 -5.97
CA SER A 56 -1.14 -1.97 -7.06
C SER A 56 -0.39 -1.58 -8.33
N ALA A 57 0.82 -1.02 -8.23
CA ALA A 57 1.65 -0.70 -9.39
C ALA A 57 2.06 -1.93 -10.21
N ILE A 58 2.10 -3.12 -9.58
CA ILE A 58 2.47 -4.37 -10.24
C ILE A 58 1.23 -5.17 -10.66
N ARG A 59 0.17 -5.15 -9.85
CA ARG A 59 -1.00 -6.04 -10.01
C ARG A 59 -2.28 -5.36 -10.45
N GLY A 60 -2.27 -4.03 -10.55
CA GLY A 60 -3.48 -3.24 -10.66
C GLY A 60 -4.10 -2.90 -9.31
N ALA A 61 -4.96 -1.89 -9.28
CA ALA A 61 -5.66 -1.48 -8.08
C ALA A 61 -6.78 -2.49 -7.76
N PRO A 62 -6.79 -3.06 -6.55
CA PRO A 62 -7.85 -4.01 -6.19
C PRO A 62 -9.20 -3.29 -6.05
N HIS A 63 -10.26 -3.88 -6.60
CA HIS A 63 -11.63 -3.40 -6.39
C HIS A 63 -12.07 -3.51 -4.92
N HIS A 64 -11.66 -4.58 -4.24
CA HIS A 64 -11.98 -4.84 -2.84
C HIS A 64 -10.73 -5.23 -2.07
N ILE A 65 -10.56 -4.63 -0.89
CA ILE A 65 -9.48 -4.94 0.04
C ILE A 65 -10.12 -5.44 1.34
N TYR A 66 -9.77 -6.67 1.72
CA TYR A 66 -10.19 -7.27 2.99
C TYR A 66 -9.03 -7.25 3.98
N SER A 67 -9.26 -6.76 5.19
CA SER A 67 -8.27 -6.71 6.28
C SER A 67 -8.91 -6.95 7.63
N ASN A 68 -8.09 -7.18 8.65
CA ASN A 68 -8.56 -7.03 10.03
C ASN A 68 -8.75 -5.53 10.38
N ASN A 69 -9.27 -5.27 11.58
CA ASN A 69 -9.57 -3.91 12.06
C ASN A 69 -8.37 -3.21 12.71
N LYS A 70 -7.13 -3.51 12.28
CA LYS A 70 -5.95 -2.77 12.75
C LYS A 70 -6.07 -1.29 12.35
N THR A 71 -5.59 -0.42 13.23
CA THR A 71 -5.75 1.05 13.13
C THR A 71 -5.13 1.63 11.86
N ASN A 72 -4.04 1.05 11.36
CA ASN A 72 -3.41 1.45 10.12
C ASN A 72 -4.30 1.22 8.89
N PHE A 73 -5.07 0.13 8.86
CA PHE A 73 -6.00 -0.17 7.78
C PHE A 73 -7.23 0.75 7.85
N ILE A 74 -7.72 1.05 9.05
CA ILE A 74 -8.80 2.01 9.25
C ILE A 74 -8.37 3.41 8.78
N GLY A 75 -7.17 3.85 9.17
CA GLY A 75 -6.59 5.11 8.72
C GLY A 75 -6.43 5.17 7.20
N ALA A 76 -5.96 4.08 6.60
CA ALA A 76 -5.80 3.99 5.14
C ALA A 76 -7.14 4.09 4.41
N ASN A 77 -8.16 3.38 4.90
CA ASN A 77 -9.52 3.45 4.34
C ASN A 77 -10.07 4.89 4.40
N ARG A 78 -9.81 5.63 5.49
CA ARG A 78 -10.20 7.04 5.61
C ARG A 78 -9.53 7.89 4.53
N LYS A 79 -8.20 7.79 4.40
CA LYS A 79 -7.41 8.53 3.41
C LYS A 79 -7.86 8.20 1.97
N LEU A 80 -8.09 6.93 1.66
CA LEU A 80 -8.55 6.50 0.33
C LEU A 80 -9.94 7.06 -0.01
N LYS A 81 -10.87 7.05 0.95
CA LYS A 81 -12.21 7.66 0.76
C LYS A 81 -12.13 9.17 0.55
N GLU A 82 -11.23 9.84 1.26
CA GLU A 82 -11.00 11.27 1.07
C GLU A 82 -10.47 11.57 -0.34
N ILE A 83 -9.47 10.82 -0.80
CA ILE A 83 -8.93 10.93 -2.17
C ILE A 83 -10.03 10.69 -3.22
N GLN A 84 -10.90 9.70 -3.00
CA GLN A 84 -12.03 9.43 -3.91
C GLN A 84 -13.02 10.59 -3.95
N ARG A 85 -13.35 11.18 -2.80
CA ARG A 85 -14.24 12.36 -2.74
C ARG A 85 -13.62 13.57 -3.44
N LEU A 86 -12.35 13.84 -3.18
CA LEU A 86 -11.60 14.92 -3.84
C LEU A 86 -11.59 14.72 -5.36
N ARG A 87 -11.31 13.50 -5.81
CA ARG A 87 -11.36 13.14 -7.24
C ARG A 87 -12.75 13.36 -7.86
N ALA A 88 -13.82 13.05 -7.12
CA ALA A 88 -15.18 13.27 -7.58
C ALA A 88 -15.58 14.75 -7.64
N SER A 89 -15.03 15.59 -6.75
CA SER A 89 -15.27 17.04 -6.74
C SER A 89 -14.44 17.82 -7.76
N LEU A 90 -13.37 17.24 -8.31
CA LEU A 90 -12.56 17.91 -9.33
C LEU A 90 -13.37 18.06 -10.64
N PRO A 91 -13.30 19.22 -11.31
CA PRO A 91 -13.90 19.38 -12.62
C PRO A 91 -13.31 18.34 -13.57
N LYS A 92 -14.16 17.60 -14.28
CA LYS A 92 -13.77 16.58 -15.28
C LYS A 92 -13.16 17.26 -16.51
N ASN A 93 -11.99 17.87 -16.35
CA ASN A 93 -11.25 18.43 -17.45
C ASN A 93 -10.58 17.26 -18.20
N LYS A 94 -10.95 17.05 -19.46
CA LYS A 94 -10.52 15.88 -20.26
C LYS A 94 -8.99 15.74 -20.31
N ALA A 95 -8.26 16.85 -20.26
CA ALA A 95 -6.79 16.85 -20.23
C ALA A 95 -6.20 16.31 -18.91
N VAL A 96 -6.78 16.67 -17.77
CA VAL A 96 -6.32 16.22 -16.44
C VAL A 96 -6.70 14.76 -16.19
N ALA A 97 -7.87 14.34 -16.68
CA ALA A 97 -8.33 12.95 -16.58
C ALA A 97 -7.35 11.99 -17.27
N HIS A 98 -6.85 12.33 -18.47
CA HIS A 98 -5.91 11.51 -19.23
C HIS A 98 -4.56 11.30 -18.50
N HIS A 99 -4.03 12.35 -17.87
CA HIS A 99 -2.77 12.27 -17.13
C HIS A 99 -2.91 11.52 -15.79
N LEU A 100 -4.04 11.65 -15.10
CA LEU A 100 -4.29 10.94 -13.84
C LEU A 100 -4.60 9.46 -14.05
N THR A 101 -5.17 9.08 -15.19
CA THR A 101 -5.25 7.66 -15.58
C THR A 101 -3.83 7.15 -15.85
N GLN A 102 -3.01 7.79 -16.68
CA GLN A 102 -1.64 7.30 -16.94
C GLN A 102 -0.76 7.10 -15.67
N ALA A 103 -1.02 7.85 -14.59
CA ALA A 103 -0.33 7.72 -13.31
C ALA A 103 -0.94 6.70 -12.32
N SER A 104 -2.13 6.18 -12.59
CA SER A 104 -2.83 5.16 -11.79
C SER A 104 -3.91 4.48 -12.65
N ILE A 105 -3.59 3.34 -13.24
CA ILE A 105 -4.48 2.42 -13.98
C ILE A 105 -3.97 1.02 -13.61
N GLU A 106 -4.74 0.02 -13.21
CA GLU A 106 -6.19 -0.23 -13.20
C GLU A 106 -6.48 -1.17 -12.04
#